data_AF-A0A8H3HX60-F1
#
_entry.id   AF-A0A8H3HX60-F1
#
_cell.length_a   1.000
_cell.length_b   1.000
_cell.length_c   1.000
_cell.angle_alpha   90.00
_cell.angle_beta   90.00
_cell.angle_gamma   90.00
#
_symmetry.space_group_name_H-M   'P 1'
#
loop_
_entity.id
_entity.type
_entity.pdbx_description
1 polymer ?
#
loop_
_entity_poly.entity_id
_entity_poly.type
_entity_poly.pdbx_seq_one_letter_code
_entity_poly.pdbx_strand_id
1 'polypeptide(L)'
;MRPFGSLVSLFAAASFASAAPGILLIGDSTVTDGAGWGKGFCADTKGLARCTNLAVSGTTTTTWHGHSTEYQAMLTGCKTANTFATIQFGHNDQKVVTADVFATNLENLTKTIKNAGCSPILVTSLARRVFSSSHTTTDILGPYSNQTIAVANKLGLPLLPLLADSLAYIQKLGKADSMKFNLDYNTTNKDTTHLNELGSLYFGRIVADEVTSKVPALAPYIVADAALSAKIAAGTL
;
A
#
# COMPACT_ATOMS: atom_id res chain seq x y z
N MET A 1 -57.45 -38.97 13.23
CA MET A 1 -56.32 -38.34 12.52
C MET A 1 -56.20 -36.90 13.03
N ARG A 2 -55.08 -36.54 13.68
CA ARG A 2 -54.79 -35.17 14.15
C ARG A 2 -53.78 -34.55 13.19
N PRO A 3 -53.96 -33.31 12.70
CA PRO A 3 -52.96 -32.69 11.86
C PRO A 3 -51.83 -32.15 12.74
N PHE A 4 -50.60 -32.54 12.44
CA PHE A 4 -49.39 -31.91 12.99
C PHE A 4 -49.17 -30.59 12.23
N GLY A 5 -49.24 -29.47 12.94
CA GLY A 5 -48.84 -28.17 12.41
C GLY A 5 -47.31 -28.03 12.50
N SER A 6 -46.65 -27.89 11.36
CA SER A 6 -45.23 -27.53 11.30
C SER A 6 -45.05 -26.05 11.62
N LEU A 7 -44.39 -25.75 12.74
CA LEU A 7 -43.85 -24.41 12.98
C LEU A 7 -42.61 -24.19 12.11
N VAL A 8 -42.71 -23.26 11.17
CA VAL A 8 -41.56 -22.70 10.45
C VAL A 8 -41.01 -21.57 11.32
N SER A 9 -39.87 -21.81 11.98
CA SER A 9 -39.11 -20.75 12.66
C SER A 9 -38.34 -19.93 11.62
N LEU A 10 -38.78 -18.70 11.36
CA LEU A 10 -37.97 -17.72 10.64
C LEU A 10 -36.84 -17.23 11.55
N PHE A 11 -35.60 -17.65 11.26
CA PHE A 11 -34.42 -16.98 11.78
C PHE A 11 -34.21 -15.68 10.98
N ALA A 12 -34.55 -14.55 11.57
CA ALA A 12 -34.11 -13.25 11.08
C ALA A 12 -32.60 -13.13 11.34
N ALA A 13 -31.79 -13.23 10.29
CA ALA A 13 -30.37 -12.88 10.37
C ALA A 13 -30.27 -11.38 10.64
N ALA A 14 -29.96 -11.01 11.88
CA ALA A 14 -29.59 -9.64 12.22
C ALA A 14 -28.30 -9.31 11.46
N SER A 15 -28.42 -8.51 10.40
CA SER A 15 -27.27 -7.92 9.73
C SER A 15 -26.73 -6.83 10.66
N PHE A 16 -25.74 -7.20 11.48
CA PHE A 16 -24.95 -6.21 12.19
C PHE A 16 -24.23 -5.37 11.14
N ALA A 17 -24.52 -4.06 11.12
CA ALA A 17 -23.74 -3.13 10.31
C ALA A 17 -22.27 -3.27 10.71
N SER A 18 -21.46 -3.83 9.80
CA SER A 18 -20.03 -4.00 10.03
C SER A 18 -19.42 -2.63 10.30
N ALA A 19 -18.65 -2.50 11.39
CA ALA A 19 -17.90 -1.27 11.64
C ALA A 19 -17.01 -0.97 10.43
N ALA A 20 -17.03 0.28 9.97
CA ALA A 20 -16.26 0.66 8.80
C ALA A 20 -14.75 0.43 8.99
N PRO A 21 -14.03 0.07 7.93
CA PRO A 21 -12.65 -0.38 8.06
C PRO A 21 -11.71 0.77 8.41
N GLY A 22 -10.77 0.53 9.32
CA GLY A 22 -9.58 1.37 9.45
C GLY A 22 -8.54 0.99 8.38
N ILE A 23 -7.73 1.93 7.92
CA ILE A 23 -6.58 1.64 7.07
C ILE A 23 -5.35 2.34 7.66
N LEU A 24 -4.36 1.56 8.04
CA LEU A 24 -3.07 2.05 8.53
C LEU A 24 -2.02 1.86 7.43
N LEU A 25 -1.22 2.90 7.17
CA LEU A 25 -0.09 2.80 6.24
C LEU A 25 1.21 2.66 7.02
N ILE A 26 1.90 1.54 6.88
CA ILE A 26 3.20 1.26 7.50
C ILE A 26 4.25 1.24 6.39
N GLY A 27 5.32 2.01 6.54
CA GLY A 27 6.41 2.00 5.57
C GLY A 27 7.48 3.07 5.79
N ASP A 28 8.30 3.24 4.76
CA ASP A 28 9.39 4.22 4.71
C ASP A 28 8.96 5.58 4.11
N SER A 29 9.92 6.43 3.75
CA SER A 29 9.67 7.77 3.17
C SER A 29 8.78 7.75 1.93
N THR A 30 8.80 6.66 1.16
CA THR A 30 8.01 6.50 -0.08
C THR A 30 6.54 6.18 0.16
N VAL A 31 6.13 6.04 1.43
CA VAL A 31 4.74 5.93 1.86
C VAL A 31 4.26 7.20 2.57
N THR A 32 5.16 7.98 3.19
CA THR A 32 4.81 9.19 3.96
C THR A 32 4.02 10.23 3.17
N ASP A 33 3.31 11.10 3.88
CA ASP A 33 2.51 12.16 3.25
C ASP A 33 3.34 13.21 2.51
N GLY A 34 4.60 13.41 2.92
CA GLY A 34 5.48 14.44 2.35
C GLY A 34 6.34 13.97 1.18
N ALA A 35 6.49 12.66 0.97
CA ALA A 35 7.47 12.12 0.02
C ALA A 35 7.01 10.83 -0.67
N GLY A 36 5.78 10.38 -0.43
CA GLY A 36 5.28 9.06 -0.79
C GLY A 36 3.87 9.07 -1.38
N TRP A 37 3.38 7.88 -1.67
CA TRP A 37 2.02 7.69 -2.24
C TRP A 37 0.90 7.79 -1.20
N GLY A 38 1.21 7.75 0.10
CA GLY A 38 0.22 7.60 1.16
C GLY A 38 -0.81 8.72 1.20
N LYS A 39 -0.40 9.98 1.00
CA LYS A 39 -1.32 11.12 0.93
C LYS A 39 -2.31 10.98 -0.23
N GLY A 40 -1.82 10.62 -1.42
CA GLY A 40 -2.66 10.37 -2.60
C GLY A 40 -3.65 9.22 -2.37
N PHE A 41 -3.18 8.08 -1.88
CA PHE A 41 -4.07 6.94 -1.58
C PHE A 41 -5.11 7.28 -0.49
N CYS A 42 -4.72 7.98 0.58
CA CYS A 42 -5.66 8.37 1.62
C CYS A 42 -6.74 9.32 1.10
N ALA A 43 -6.42 10.21 0.14
CA ALA A 43 -7.41 11.08 -0.52
C ALA A 43 -8.45 10.29 -1.32
N ASP A 44 -8.11 9.06 -1.70
CA ASP A 44 -8.97 8.14 -2.44
C ASP A 44 -9.84 7.26 -1.53
N THR A 45 -9.79 7.45 -0.21
CA THR A 45 -10.65 6.74 0.75
C THR A 45 -11.92 7.56 1.05
N LYS A 46 -13.05 6.89 1.28
CA LYS A 46 -14.35 7.55 1.55
C LYS A 46 -15.17 6.90 2.67
N GLY A 47 -16.16 7.66 3.11
CA GLY A 47 -17.11 7.24 4.13
C GLY A 47 -16.44 7.20 5.49
N LEU A 48 -16.67 6.12 6.23
CA LEU A 48 -16.10 5.92 7.56
C LEU A 48 -14.73 5.21 7.53
N ALA A 49 -14.13 5.04 6.34
CA ALA A 49 -12.80 4.47 6.23
C ALA A 49 -11.75 5.48 6.71
N ARG A 50 -11.14 5.23 7.88
CA ARG A 50 -10.10 6.11 8.42
C ARG A 50 -8.74 5.67 7.88
N CYS A 51 -8.22 6.42 6.91
CA CYS A 51 -6.82 6.28 6.46
C CYS A 51 -5.90 7.03 7.43
N THR A 52 -4.96 6.32 8.07
CA THR A 52 -3.96 6.91 8.96
C THR A 52 -2.58 6.51 8.47
N ASN A 53 -1.80 7.49 8.03
CA ASN A 53 -0.42 7.24 7.61
C ASN A 53 0.51 7.18 8.83
N LEU A 54 1.10 6.02 9.05
CA LEU A 54 2.07 5.74 10.12
C LEU A 54 3.46 5.44 9.55
N ALA A 55 3.70 5.74 8.27
CA ALA A 55 5.00 5.58 7.65
C ALA A 55 5.99 6.59 8.22
N VAL A 56 7.27 6.19 8.29
CA VAL A 56 8.32 7.02 8.85
C VAL A 56 9.53 7.03 7.92
N SER A 57 9.93 8.24 7.53
CA SER A 57 11.06 8.47 6.63
C SER A 57 12.36 7.84 7.14
N GLY A 58 13.10 7.19 6.24
CA GLY A 58 14.40 6.58 6.54
C GLY A 58 14.33 5.22 7.25
N THR A 59 13.15 4.71 7.60
CA THR A 59 13.02 3.42 8.29
C THR A 59 13.17 2.22 7.37
N THR A 60 13.50 1.09 7.98
CA THR A 60 13.56 -0.25 7.38
C THR A 60 12.56 -1.17 8.09
N THR A 61 12.41 -2.40 7.60
CA THR A 61 11.66 -3.47 8.29
C THR A 61 12.13 -3.70 9.73
N THR A 62 13.40 -3.37 10.05
CA THR A 62 13.98 -3.53 11.38
C THR A 62 13.84 -2.29 12.25
N THR A 63 13.82 -1.07 11.70
CA THR A 63 13.88 0.15 12.52
C THR A 63 12.54 0.81 12.75
N TRP A 64 11.53 0.56 11.91
CA TRP A 64 10.23 1.24 12.00
C TRP A 64 9.56 1.07 13.38
N HIS A 65 9.61 -0.12 13.96
CA HIS A 65 9.00 -0.38 15.28
C HIS A 65 9.67 0.40 16.44
N GLY A 66 10.87 0.93 16.24
CA GLY A 66 11.55 1.80 17.20
C GLY A 66 10.93 3.21 17.29
N HIS A 67 10.09 3.60 16.34
CA HIS A 67 9.33 4.84 16.37
C HIS A 67 8.07 4.67 17.23
N SER A 68 8.23 4.97 18.52
CA SER A 68 7.25 4.62 19.55
C SER A 68 5.87 5.23 19.32
N THR A 69 5.77 6.46 18.81
CA THR A 69 4.49 7.13 18.52
C THR A 69 3.69 6.33 17.49
N GLU A 70 4.29 6.02 16.34
CA GLU A 70 3.67 5.31 15.23
C GLU A 70 3.40 3.85 15.58
N TYR A 71 4.34 3.21 16.29
CA TYR A 71 4.17 1.84 16.75
C TYR A 71 3.00 1.71 17.75
N GLN A 72 2.88 2.61 18.72
CA GLN A 72 1.76 2.62 19.67
C GLN A 72 0.43 2.98 18.99
N ALA A 73 0.46 3.88 18.00
CA ALA A 73 -0.71 4.19 17.19
C ALA A 73 -1.18 2.95 16.39
N MET A 74 -0.25 2.15 15.84
CA MET A 74 -0.56 0.88 15.18
C MET A 74 -1.18 -0.12 16.16
N LEU A 75 -0.55 -0.35 17.31
CA LEU A 75 -1.09 -1.25 18.35
C LEU A 75 -2.49 -0.84 18.81
N THR A 76 -2.77 0.45 18.86
CA THR A 76 -4.09 0.98 19.21
C THR A 76 -5.09 0.78 18.08
N GLY A 77 -4.73 1.15 16.85
CA GLY A 77 -5.60 1.03 15.67
C GLY A 77 -5.95 -0.42 15.33
N CYS A 78 -5.03 -1.36 15.54
CA CYS A 78 -5.27 -2.78 15.30
C CYS A 78 -6.28 -3.42 16.28
N LYS A 79 -6.58 -2.77 17.41
CA LYS A 79 -7.65 -3.22 18.33
C LYS A 79 -9.05 -2.88 17.81
N THR A 80 -9.16 -1.97 16.85
CA THR A 80 -10.42 -1.67 16.17
C THR A 80 -10.74 -2.77 15.17
N ALA A 81 -11.96 -3.32 15.24
CA ALA A 81 -12.41 -4.33 14.30
C ALA A 81 -12.33 -3.82 12.85
N ASN A 82 -12.03 -4.71 11.91
CA ASN A 82 -11.91 -4.40 10.48
C ASN A 82 -10.79 -3.39 10.12
N THR A 83 -9.75 -3.24 10.95
CA THR A 83 -8.57 -2.45 10.57
C THR A 83 -7.63 -3.23 9.66
N PHE A 84 -7.31 -2.65 8.51
CA PHE A 84 -6.30 -3.12 7.57
C PHE A 84 -5.00 -2.35 7.75
N ALA A 85 -3.88 -3.00 7.40
CA ALA A 85 -2.56 -2.43 7.51
C ALA A 85 -1.76 -2.71 6.23
N THR A 86 -1.51 -1.70 5.41
CA THR A 86 -0.58 -1.84 4.28
C THR A 86 0.84 -1.78 4.79
N ILE A 87 1.71 -2.67 4.33
CA ILE A 87 3.12 -2.74 4.75
C ILE A 87 4.00 -2.67 3.51
N GLN A 88 4.77 -1.59 3.37
CA GLN A 88 5.71 -1.38 2.27
C GLN A 88 7.10 -1.01 2.78
N PHE A 89 8.11 -1.80 2.40
CA PHE A 89 9.52 -1.52 2.65
C PHE A 89 10.39 -2.00 1.47
N GLY A 90 11.67 -1.65 1.49
CA GLY A 90 12.64 -2.08 0.48
C GLY A 90 13.68 -1.00 0.16
N HIS A 91 13.29 0.27 0.09
CA HIS A 91 14.19 1.36 -0.34
C HIS A 91 15.40 1.57 0.57
N ASN A 92 15.21 1.40 1.88
CA ASN A 92 16.27 1.55 2.87
C ASN A 92 16.89 0.19 3.23
N ASP A 93 16.07 -0.86 3.30
CA ASP A 93 16.54 -2.23 3.55
C ASP A 93 17.62 -2.64 2.54
N GLN A 94 17.46 -2.31 1.25
CA GLN A 94 18.44 -2.66 0.22
C GLN A 94 19.86 -2.09 0.43
N LYS A 95 19.99 -1.10 1.31
CA LYS A 95 21.26 -0.44 1.61
C LYS A 95 22.00 -1.09 2.78
N VAL A 96 21.30 -1.87 3.60
CA VAL A 96 21.79 -2.30 4.92
C VAL A 96 21.64 -3.79 5.21
N VAL A 97 20.75 -4.50 4.51
CA VAL A 97 20.54 -5.95 4.67
C VAL A 97 20.43 -6.62 3.31
N THR A 98 20.60 -7.94 3.25
CA THR A 98 20.31 -8.72 2.04
C THR A 98 18.82 -8.94 1.86
N ALA A 99 18.40 -9.36 0.67
CA ALA A 99 17.01 -9.70 0.37
C ALA A 99 16.45 -10.81 1.30
N ASP A 100 17.24 -11.83 1.66
CA ASP A 100 16.79 -12.91 2.55
C ASP A 100 16.59 -12.43 4.01
N VAL A 101 17.47 -11.54 4.49
CA VAL A 101 17.31 -10.92 5.82
C VAL A 101 16.10 -9.99 5.81
N PHE A 102 15.90 -9.22 4.75
CA PHE A 102 14.70 -8.42 4.55
C PHE A 102 13.42 -9.27 4.59
N ALA A 103 13.39 -10.42 3.92
CA ALA A 103 12.24 -11.32 3.92
C ALA A 103 11.87 -11.78 5.33
N THR A 104 12.88 -12.18 6.11
CA THR A 104 12.73 -12.61 7.50
C THR A 104 12.18 -11.47 8.37
N ASN A 105 12.72 -10.26 8.22
CA ASN A 105 12.29 -9.10 8.99
C ASN A 105 10.86 -8.67 8.62
N LEU A 106 10.54 -8.65 7.33
CA LEU A 106 9.21 -8.32 6.82
C LEU A 106 8.17 -9.32 7.32
N GLU A 107 8.46 -10.62 7.28
CA GLU A 107 7.58 -11.67 7.81
C GLU A 107 7.33 -11.46 9.31
N ASN A 108 8.36 -11.17 10.10
CA ASN A 108 8.23 -10.92 11.53
C ASN A 108 7.39 -9.68 11.83
N LEU A 109 7.66 -8.55 11.16
CA LEU A 109 6.86 -7.33 11.30
C LEU A 109 5.39 -7.57 10.92
N THR A 110 5.16 -8.31 9.84
CA THR A 110 3.81 -8.66 9.37
C THR A 110 3.07 -9.50 10.40
N LYS A 111 3.73 -10.49 11.01
CA LYS A 111 3.16 -11.29 12.10
C LYS A 111 2.86 -10.44 13.34
N THR A 112 3.72 -9.50 13.70
CA THR A 112 3.48 -8.55 14.80
C THR A 112 2.21 -7.73 14.55
N ILE A 113 2.05 -7.16 13.36
CA ILE A 113 0.87 -6.37 12.97
C ILE A 113 -0.39 -7.24 12.96
N LYS A 114 -0.31 -8.47 12.43
CA LYS A 114 -1.41 -9.44 12.45
C LYS A 114 -1.82 -9.81 13.88
N ASN A 115 -0.84 -10.08 14.75
CA ASN A 115 -1.08 -10.44 16.15
C ASN A 115 -1.64 -9.27 16.98
N ALA A 116 -1.40 -8.02 16.55
CA ALA A 116 -2.01 -6.84 17.14
C ALA A 116 -3.50 -6.67 16.79
N GLY A 117 -4.00 -7.42 15.80
CA GLY A 117 -5.43 -7.45 15.40
C GLY A 117 -5.72 -6.88 14.01
N CYS A 118 -4.73 -6.33 13.31
CA CYS A 118 -4.92 -5.82 11.95
C CYS A 118 -4.96 -6.96 10.92
N SER A 119 -5.61 -6.69 9.78
CA SER A 119 -5.51 -7.49 8.55
C SER A 119 -4.39 -6.94 7.65
N PRO A 120 -3.21 -7.58 7.58
CA PRO A 120 -2.09 -7.03 6.81
C PRO A 120 -2.28 -7.19 5.30
N ILE A 121 -1.81 -6.21 4.54
CA ILE A 121 -1.73 -6.19 3.08
C ILE A 121 -0.28 -5.87 2.74
N LEU A 122 0.43 -6.76 2.03
CA LEU A 122 1.80 -6.48 1.62
C LEU A 122 1.81 -5.68 0.32
N VAL A 123 2.71 -4.70 0.24
CA VAL A 123 2.88 -3.83 -0.92
C VAL A 123 4.35 -3.87 -1.32
N THR A 124 4.65 -4.16 -2.57
CA THR A 124 6.03 -4.06 -3.07
C THR A 124 6.44 -2.59 -3.15
N SER A 125 7.70 -2.25 -2.89
CA SER A 125 8.15 -0.86 -2.93
C SER A 125 7.94 -0.21 -4.31
N LEU A 126 7.48 1.03 -4.37
CA LEU A 126 7.30 1.74 -5.64
C LEU A 126 8.60 1.87 -6.46
N ALA A 127 8.46 2.00 -7.77
CA ALA A 127 9.58 2.14 -8.70
C ALA A 127 10.38 3.43 -8.49
N ARG A 128 11.71 3.37 -8.63
CA ARG A 128 12.54 4.57 -8.80
C ARG A 128 12.39 5.10 -10.23
N ARG A 129 12.44 6.42 -10.40
CA ARG A 129 12.40 7.09 -11.72
C ARG A 129 13.78 7.07 -12.39
N VAL A 130 14.33 5.88 -12.62
CA VAL A 130 15.64 5.67 -13.25
C VAL A 130 15.46 4.98 -14.60
N PHE A 131 16.17 5.49 -15.60
CA PHE A 131 15.97 5.15 -17.00
C PHE A 131 17.31 4.98 -17.72
N SER A 132 17.46 3.91 -18.48
CA SER A 132 18.58 3.71 -19.41
C SER A 132 18.34 4.40 -20.77
N SER A 133 17.09 4.60 -21.13
CA SER A 133 16.67 5.33 -22.34
C SER A 133 15.34 6.08 -22.10
N SER A 134 14.84 6.83 -23.10
CA SER A 134 13.60 7.62 -22.95
C SER A 134 12.40 6.82 -22.42
N HIS A 135 12.25 5.55 -22.79
CA HIS A 135 11.14 4.68 -22.38
C HIS A 135 11.63 3.30 -21.91
N THR A 136 12.82 3.25 -21.30
CA THR A 136 13.36 2.00 -20.74
C THR A 136 13.80 2.26 -19.31
N THR A 137 13.02 1.73 -18.37
CA THR A 137 13.31 1.83 -16.93
C THR A 137 14.40 0.85 -16.53
N THR A 138 15.15 1.20 -15.49
CA THR A 138 16.04 0.26 -14.79
C THR A 138 15.57 0.13 -13.35
N ASP A 139 15.60 -1.08 -12.82
CA ASP A 139 15.17 -1.37 -11.45
C ASP A 139 16.25 -2.13 -10.68
N ILE A 140 16.36 -1.80 -9.39
CA ILE A 140 17.25 -2.46 -8.42
C ILE A 140 16.48 -2.96 -7.18
N LEU A 141 15.18 -2.72 -7.11
CA LEU A 141 14.31 -3.16 -5.99
C LEU A 141 13.74 -4.55 -6.22
N GLY A 142 13.80 -5.09 -7.44
CA GLY A 142 13.32 -6.42 -7.83
C GLY A 142 13.63 -7.54 -6.84
N PRO A 143 14.86 -7.70 -6.33
CA PRO A 143 15.17 -8.72 -5.33
C PRO A 143 14.36 -8.59 -4.03
N TYR A 144 14.10 -7.37 -3.56
CA TYR A 144 13.31 -7.11 -2.35
C TYR A 144 11.81 -7.26 -2.64
N SER A 145 11.35 -6.79 -3.80
CA SER A 145 9.98 -7.01 -4.27
C SER A 145 9.64 -8.50 -4.35
N ASN A 146 10.52 -9.32 -4.91
CA ASN A 146 10.34 -10.78 -4.97
C ASN A 146 10.17 -11.40 -3.57
N GLN A 147 10.91 -10.89 -2.58
CA GLN A 147 10.78 -11.34 -1.19
C GLN A 147 9.47 -10.89 -0.57
N THR A 148 9.01 -9.66 -0.82
CA THR A 148 7.67 -9.20 -0.41
C THR A 148 6.57 -10.10 -0.99
N ILE A 149 6.66 -10.46 -2.27
CA ILE A 149 5.73 -11.39 -2.94
C ILE A 149 5.78 -12.77 -2.28
N ALA A 150 6.98 -13.30 -2.03
CA ALA A 150 7.17 -14.60 -1.39
C ALA A 150 6.58 -14.64 0.03
N VAL A 151 6.78 -13.59 0.82
CA VAL A 151 6.21 -13.47 2.17
C VAL A 151 4.68 -13.38 2.11
N ALA A 152 4.11 -12.59 1.19
CA ALA A 152 2.66 -12.49 1.03
C ALA A 152 2.04 -13.86 0.72
N ASN A 153 2.63 -14.59 -0.24
CA ASN A 153 2.19 -15.94 -0.60
C ASN A 153 2.35 -16.92 0.57
N LYS A 154 3.49 -16.91 1.26
CA LYS A 154 3.76 -17.76 2.42
C LYS A 154 2.74 -17.58 3.54
N LEU A 155 2.32 -16.35 3.79
CA LEU A 155 1.37 -16.00 4.86
C LEU A 155 -0.10 -16.03 4.39
N GLY A 156 -0.36 -16.27 3.11
CA GLY A 156 -1.71 -16.24 2.53
C GLY A 156 -2.36 -14.85 2.62
N LEU A 157 -1.59 -13.79 2.45
CA LEU A 157 -2.04 -12.40 2.60
C LEU A 157 -2.25 -11.72 1.23
N PRO A 158 -3.15 -10.72 1.14
CA PRO A 158 -3.24 -9.88 -0.05
C PRO A 158 -1.92 -9.19 -0.37
N LEU A 159 -1.64 -9.06 -1.66
CA LEU A 159 -0.46 -8.42 -2.22
C LEU A 159 -0.86 -7.35 -3.22
N LEU A 160 -0.27 -6.17 -3.10
CA LEU A 160 -0.34 -5.09 -4.09
C LEU A 160 1.02 -5.00 -4.81
N PRO A 161 1.08 -5.28 -6.13
CA PRO A 161 2.33 -5.40 -6.89
C PRO A 161 2.87 -4.03 -7.37
N LEU A 162 2.85 -3.00 -6.51
CA LEU A 162 3.12 -1.60 -6.87
C LEU A 162 4.43 -1.38 -7.63
N LEU A 163 5.51 -2.12 -7.35
CA LEU A 163 6.75 -2.02 -8.14
C LEU A 163 6.50 -2.28 -9.62
N ALA A 164 5.80 -3.39 -9.94
CA ALA A 164 5.54 -3.79 -11.32
C ALA A 164 4.62 -2.79 -12.03
N ASP A 165 3.53 -2.39 -11.36
CA ASP A 165 2.52 -1.51 -11.94
C ASP A 165 3.05 -0.07 -12.10
N SER A 166 3.84 0.42 -11.13
CA SER A 166 4.50 1.72 -11.25
C SER A 166 5.63 1.73 -12.27
N LEU A 167 6.40 0.65 -12.44
CA LEU A 167 7.37 0.51 -13.54
C LEU A 167 6.67 0.54 -14.89
N ALA A 168 5.59 -0.22 -15.06
CA ALA A 168 4.81 -0.25 -16.29
C ALA A 168 4.28 1.14 -16.65
N TYR A 169 3.76 1.88 -15.65
CA TYR A 169 3.29 3.25 -15.84
C TYR A 169 4.41 4.20 -16.28
N ILE A 170 5.49 4.33 -15.51
CA ILE A 170 6.55 5.30 -15.81
C ILE A 170 7.33 4.94 -17.09
N GLN A 171 7.43 3.64 -17.44
CA GLN A 171 8.01 3.21 -18.69
C GLN A 171 7.18 3.68 -19.89
N LYS A 172 5.85 3.58 -19.79
CA LYS A 172 4.92 4.05 -20.84
C LYS A 172 4.86 5.57 -20.92
N LEU A 173 4.89 6.25 -19.78
CA LEU A 173 4.93 7.71 -19.68
C LEU A 173 6.25 8.31 -20.20
N GLY A 174 7.34 7.58 -20.04
CA GLY A 174 8.66 8.00 -20.47
C GLY A 174 9.36 8.91 -19.47
N LYS A 175 10.69 9.01 -19.61
CA LYS A 175 11.60 9.68 -18.67
C LYS A 175 11.23 11.15 -18.45
N ALA A 176 10.95 11.90 -19.52
CA ALA A 176 10.76 13.35 -19.43
C ALA A 176 9.58 13.70 -18.50
N ASP A 177 8.45 13.04 -18.67
CA ASP A 177 7.27 13.27 -17.84
C ASP A 177 7.36 12.55 -16.48
N SER A 178 7.99 11.38 -16.41
CA SER A 178 8.19 10.68 -15.12
C SER A 178 9.00 11.48 -14.11
N MET A 179 9.97 12.29 -14.57
CA MET A 179 10.77 13.15 -13.70
C MET A 179 9.94 14.27 -13.05
N LYS A 180 8.75 14.61 -13.59
CA LYS A 180 7.82 15.58 -12.99
C LYS A 180 7.26 15.11 -11.65
N PHE A 181 7.40 13.84 -11.30
CA PHE A 181 6.97 13.30 -10.02
C PHE A 181 8.00 13.43 -8.91
N ASN A 182 9.26 13.80 -9.21
CA ASN A 182 10.30 13.87 -8.20
C ASN A 182 9.99 14.97 -7.17
N LEU A 183 10.24 14.68 -5.88
CA LEU A 183 10.06 15.62 -4.78
C LEU A 183 10.79 16.95 -5.04
N ASP A 184 11.97 16.87 -5.64
CA ASP A 184 12.86 17.98 -5.94
C ASP A 184 12.74 18.49 -7.40
N TYR A 185 11.62 18.22 -8.09
CA TYR A 185 11.42 18.56 -9.51
C TYR A 185 11.70 20.04 -9.82
N ASN A 186 11.25 20.95 -8.96
CA ASN A 186 11.44 22.40 -9.12
C ASN A 186 12.82 22.90 -8.65
N THR A 187 13.70 22.01 -8.22
CA THR A 187 15.06 22.35 -7.75
C THR A 187 16.11 21.56 -8.52
N THR A 188 16.66 20.46 -7.96
CA THR A 188 17.75 19.72 -8.61
C THR A 188 17.26 18.64 -9.56
N ASN A 189 16.02 18.16 -9.36
CA ASN A 189 15.39 17.07 -10.08
C ASN A 189 16.28 15.81 -10.16
N LYS A 190 16.97 15.49 -9.06
CA LYS A 190 17.88 14.34 -8.93
C LYS A 190 17.30 13.28 -8.00
N ASP A 191 16.31 13.61 -7.19
CA ASP A 191 15.67 12.67 -6.30
C ASP A 191 14.68 11.78 -7.05
N THR A 192 15.22 10.69 -7.59
CA THR A 192 14.42 9.69 -8.30
C THR A 192 13.70 8.72 -7.36
N THR A 193 13.64 8.98 -6.04
CA THR A 193 13.03 8.11 -5.02
C THR A 193 11.74 8.68 -4.48
N HIS A 194 11.77 9.94 -4.08
CA HIS A 194 10.68 10.58 -3.36
C HIS A 194 9.72 11.29 -4.32
N LEU A 195 8.44 11.26 -3.98
CA LEU A 195 7.36 11.81 -4.77
C LEU A 195 7.00 13.22 -4.29
N ASN A 196 6.77 14.14 -5.22
CA ASN A 196 6.05 15.39 -4.94
C ASN A 196 4.53 15.14 -4.90
N GLU A 197 3.73 16.20 -4.82
CA GLU A 197 2.26 16.09 -4.77
C GLU A 197 1.66 15.43 -6.02
N LEU A 198 2.18 15.75 -7.22
CA LEU A 198 1.75 15.11 -8.46
C LEU A 198 2.08 13.61 -8.46
N GLY A 199 3.29 13.26 -8.01
CA GLY A 199 3.70 11.87 -7.85
C GLY A 199 2.84 11.13 -6.83
N SER A 200 2.52 11.77 -5.70
CA SER A 200 1.66 11.21 -4.67
C SER A 200 0.26 10.92 -5.21
N LEU A 201 -0.32 11.84 -6.00
CA LEU A 201 -1.61 11.64 -6.66
C LEU A 201 -1.61 10.42 -7.59
N TYR A 202 -0.64 10.34 -8.50
CA TYR A 202 -0.59 9.28 -9.50
C TYR A 202 -0.25 7.91 -8.90
N PHE A 203 0.77 7.83 -8.05
CA PHE A 203 1.16 6.57 -7.41
C PHE A 203 0.16 6.14 -6.34
N GLY A 204 -0.47 7.10 -5.64
CA GLY A 204 -1.56 6.83 -4.71
C GLY A 204 -2.77 6.23 -5.42
N ARG A 205 -3.08 6.70 -6.63
CA ARG A 205 -4.12 6.11 -7.46
C ARG A 205 -3.79 4.70 -7.94
N ILE A 206 -2.54 4.40 -8.32
CA ILE A 206 -2.13 3.02 -8.63
C ILE A 206 -2.46 2.11 -7.43
N VAL A 207 -2.08 2.52 -6.22
CA VAL A 207 -2.38 1.76 -4.99
C VAL A 207 -3.90 1.65 -4.76
N ALA A 208 -4.67 2.70 -5.00
CA ALA A 208 -6.13 2.66 -4.86
C ALA A 208 -6.79 1.65 -5.81
N ASP A 209 -6.31 1.59 -7.05
CA ASP A 209 -6.79 0.65 -8.06
C ASP A 209 -6.38 -0.80 -7.71
N GLU A 210 -5.15 -1.01 -7.23
CA GLU A 210 -4.67 -2.29 -6.71
C GLU A 210 -5.50 -2.76 -5.51
N VAL A 211 -5.77 -1.88 -4.53
CA VAL A 211 -6.62 -2.19 -3.36
C VAL A 211 -8.01 -2.59 -3.81
N THR A 212 -8.61 -1.82 -4.72
CA THR A 212 -9.94 -2.11 -5.26
C THR A 212 -10.00 -3.48 -5.94
N SER A 213 -8.95 -3.87 -6.66
CA SER A 213 -8.86 -5.16 -7.35
C SER A 213 -8.55 -6.34 -6.41
N LYS A 214 -7.66 -6.15 -5.43
CA LYS A 214 -7.05 -7.24 -4.66
C LYS A 214 -7.62 -7.41 -3.25
N VAL A 215 -8.34 -6.41 -2.74
CA VAL A 215 -8.90 -6.41 -1.38
C VAL A 215 -10.40 -6.08 -1.43
N PRO A 216 -11.27 -7.06 -1.77
CA PRO A 216 -12.71 -6.83 -1.96
C PRO A 216 -13.40 -6.18 -0.75
N ALA A 217 -12.90 -6.43 0.47
CA ALA A 217 -13.42 -5.82 1.69
C ALA A 217 -13.22 -4.29 1.76
N LEU A 218 -12.21 -3.75 1.06
CA LEU A 218 -11.92 -2.32 1.01
C LEU A 218 -12.52 -1.63 -0.23
N ALA A 219 -12.81 -2.38 -1.31
CA ALA A 219 -13.29 -1.80 -2.57
C ALA A 219 -14.50 -0.84 -2.44
N PRO A 220 -15.53 -1.10 -1.60
CA PRO A 220 -16.63 -0.15 -1.41
C PRO A 220 -16.22 1.21 -0.82
N TYR A 221 -15.06 1.26 -0.17
CA TYR A 221 -14.53 2.43 0.54
C TYR A 221 -13.46 3.19 -0.25
N ILE A 222 -13.16 2.75 -1.47
CA ILE A 222 -12.28 3.48 -2.39
C ILE A 222 -13.13 4.35 -3.32
N VAL A 223 -12.75 5.62 -3.47
CA VAL A 223 -13.32 6.56 -4.42
C VAL A 223 -12.81 6.18 -5.81
N ALA A 224 -13.73 5.92 -6.72
CA ALA A 224 -13.37 5.69 -8.12
C ALA A 224 -12.92 7.00 -8.77
N ASP A 225 -11.80 6.96 -9.50
CA ASP A 225 -11.35 8.04 -10.38
C ASP A 225 -10.97 7.44 -11.73
N ALA A 226 -12.00 7.12 -12.53
CA ALA A 226 -11.80 6.49 -13.83
C ALA A 226 -10.99 7.37 -14.79
N ALA A 227 -11.00 8.69 -14.62
CA ALA A 227 -10.23 9.60 -15.45
C ALA A 227 -8.72 9.49 -15.16
N LEU A 228 -8.33 9.50 -13.89
CA LEU A 228 -6.93 9.33 -13.50
C LEU A 228 -6.43 7.90 -13.76
N SER A 229 -7.24 6.88 -13.47
CA SER A 229 -6.91 5.49 -13.82
C SER A 229 -6.71 5.30 -15.33
N ALA A 230 -7.53 5.96 -16.17
CA ALA A 230 -7.37 5.93 -17.62
C ALA A 230 -6.07 6.61 -18.08
N LYS A 231 -5.68 7.74 -17.45
CA LYS A 231 -4.39 8.40 -17.72
C LYS A 231 -3.21 7.51 -17.35
N ILE A 232 -3.26 6.85 -16.19
CA ILE A 232 -2.24 5.88 -15.77
C ILE A 232 -2.14 4.73 -16.77
N ALA A 233 -3.27 4.12 -17.13
CA ALA A 233 -3.32 3.05 -18.13
C ALA A 233 -2.81 3.52 -19.51
N ALA A 234 -3.04 4.78 -19.88
CA ALA A 234 -2.54 5.38 -21.12
C ALA A 234 -1.06 5.80 -21.05
N GLY A 235 -0.45 5.91 -19.86
CA GLY A 235 0.89 6.45 -19.68
C GLY A 235 0.94 7.95 -19.94
N THR A 236 0.00 8.72 -19.39
CA THR A 236 -0.12 10.17 -19.61
C THR A 236 -0.34 10.94 -18.29
N LEU A 237 -0.09 12.26 -18.31
CA LEU A 237 -0.38 13.19 -17.19
C LEU A 237 -1.73 13.90 -17.29
#